data_AF-A0A6G3TS70-F1
#
_entry.id   AF-A0A6G3TS70-F1
#
_cell.length_a   1.000
_cell.length_b   1.000
_cell.length_c   1.000
_cell.angle_alpha   90.00
_cell.angle_beta   90.00
_cell.angle_gamma   90.00
#
_symmetry.space_group_name_H-M   'P 1'
#
loop_
_entity.id
_entity.type
_entity.pdbx_description
1 polymer ?
#
loop_
_entity_poly.entity_id
_entity_poly.type
_entity_poly.pdbx_seq_one_letter_code
_entity_poly.pdbx_strand_id
1 'polypeptide(L)'
;MSMFVRPAAEGADPFGTARLRRGVLDAWATSPARFREDANAEEDLVLGGYRDRLVVELAQNAADAAARAGVPGRLRLTLRDGVLVAANTGAPLDATGVESLSTLRASAKR
;
A
#
# COMPACT_ATOMS: atom_id res chain seq x y z
N MET A 1 -19.81 -12.97 9.68
CA MET A 1 -19.71 -11.56 10.10
C MET A 1 -18.66 -10.86 9.25
N SER A 2 -19.04 -9.87 8.44
CA SER A 2 -18.08 -8.96 7.80
C SER A 2 -17.54 -8.03 8.87
N MET A 3 -16.27 -8.17 9.25
CA MET A 3 -15.62 -7.24 10.19
C MET A 3 -15.28 -5.97 9.40
N PHE A 4 -16.22 -5.03 9.36
CA PHE A 4 -15.94 -3.69 8.86
C PHE A 4 -14.94 -3.05 9.82
N VAL A 5 -13.74 -2.76 9.31
CA VAL A 5 -12.74 -1.95 10.02
C VAL A 5 -13.41 -0.61 10.36
N ARG A 6 -13.38 -0.24 11.64
CA ARG A 6 -13.82 1.11 12.03
C ARG A 6 -12.81 2.12 11.47
N PRO A 7 -13.22 3.09 10.66
CA PRO A 7 -12.31 4.15 10.23
C PRO A 7 -11.80 4.92 11.45
N ALA A 8 -10.63 5.54 11.32
CA ALA A 8 -10.13 6.49 12.31
C ALA A 8 -11.14 7.63 12.49
N ALA A 9 -11.09 8.28 13.66
CA ALA A 9 -11.92 9.47 13.91
C ALA A 9 -11.68 10.51 12.80
N GLU A 10 -12.74 11.17 12.36
CA GLU A 10 -12.67 12.19 11.32
C GLU A 10 -11.70 13.30 11.74
N GLY A 11 -10.71 13.60 10.90
CA GLY A 11 -9.62 14.55 11.20
C GLY A 11 -8.39 13.97 11.91
N ALA A 12 -8.40 12.70 12.34
CA ALA A 12 -7.20 12.04 12.85
C ALA A 12 -6.28 11.60 11.70
N ASP A 13 -4.97 11.86 11.84
CA ASP A 13 -3.93 11.38 10.92
C ASP A 13 -2.93 10.46 11.65
N PRO A 14 -3.36 9.26 12.10
CA PRO A 14 -2.53 8.35 12.89
C PRO A 14 -1.31 7.84 12.13
N PHE A 15 -1.29 8.00 10.80
CA PHE A 15 -0.22 7.54 9.93
C PHE A 15 0.64 8.67 9.35
N GLY A 16 0.35 9.95 9.69
CA GLY A 16 1.09 11.10 9.14
C GLY A 16 0.95 11.29 7.62
N THR A 17 -0.13 10.77 7.02
CA THR A 17 -0.41 10.81 5.59
C THR A 17 -0.48 12.22 5.02
N ALA A 18 -0.89 13.21 5.82
CA ALA A 18 -0.92 14.60 5.38
C ALA A 18 0.49 15.14 5.07
N ARG A 19 1.51 14.75 5.87
CA ARG A 19 2.90 15.11 5.60
C ARG A 19 3.42 14.45 4.33
N LEU A 20 3.15 13.16 4.16
CA LEU A 20 3.56 12.38 2.98
C LEU A 20 2.97 12.99 1.71
N ARG A 21 1.66 13.25 1.70
CA ARG A 21 0.96 13.87 0.58
C ARG A 21 1.54 15.23 0.22
N ARG A 22 1.78 16.11 1.21
CA ARG A 22 2.39 17.42 0.96
C ARG A 22 3.75 17.29 0.28
N GLY A 23 4.63 16.43 0.80
CA GLY A 23 5.97 16.25 0.23
C GLY A 23 5.96 15.82 -1.25
N VAL A 24 5.07 14.90 -1.63
CA VAL A 24 4.91 14.46 -3.02
C VAL A 24 4.38 15.58 -3.90
N LEU A 25 3.32 16.26 -3.47
CA LEU A 25 2.72 17.35 -4.25
C LEU A 25 3.67 18.54 -4.43
N ASP A 26 4.43 18.89 -3.40
CA ASP A 26 5.44 19.95 -3.46
C ASP A 26 6.56 19.59 -4.45
N ALA A 27 7.00 18.32 -4.46
CA ALA A 27 8.00 17.83 -5.41
C ALA A 27 7.49 17.89 -6.86
N TRP A 28 6.25 17.48 -7.11
CA TRP A 28 5.63 17.55 -8.42
C TRP A 28 5.41 18.99 -8.89
N ALA A 29 4.96 19.87 -7.99
CA ALA A 29 4.76 21.30 -8.29
C ALA A 29 6.09 21.99 -8.64
N THR A 30 7.18 21.60 -7.97
CA THR A 30 8.51 22.15 -8.20
C THR A 30 9.17 21.57 -9.46
N SER A 31 8.84 20.32 -9.84
CA SER A 31 9.42 19.65 -11.00
C SER A 31 8.37 18.84 -11.79
N PRO A 32 7.86 19.39 -12.91
CA PRO A 32 6.99 18.65 -13.82
C PRO A 32 7.65 17.40 -14.43
N ALA A 33 8.99 17.37 -14.51
CA ALA A 33 9.74 16.19 -14.94
C ALA A 33 9.61 15.04 -13.92
N ARG A 34 9.74 15.34 -12.61
CA ARG A 34 9.56 14.34 -11.55
C ARG A 34 8.15 13.75 -11.55
N PHE A 35 7.13 14.59 -11.74
CA PHE A 35 5.76 14.10 -11.91
C PHE A 35 5.65 13.08 -13.05
N ARG A 36 6.23 13.39 -14.22
CA ARG A 36 6.22 12.46 -15.37
C ARG A 36 7.00 11.19 -15.10
N GLU A 37 8.14 11.27 -14.43
CA GLU A 37 8.94 10.10 -14.04
C GLU A 37 8.16 9.16 -13.11
N ASP A 38 7.48 9.71 -12.10
CA ASP A 38 6.64 8.92 -11.17
C ASP A 38 5.44 8.29 -11.90
N ALA A 39 4.77 9.05 -12.78
CA ALA A 39 3.66 8.53 -13.59
C ALA A 39 4.09 7.39 -14.53
N ASN A 40 5.23 7.54 -15.21
CA ASN A 40 5.79 6.49 -16.05
C ASN A 40 6.18 5.26 -15.22
N ALA A 41 6.72 5.47 -14.01
CA ALA A 41 7.07 4.37 -13.11
C ALA A 41 5.85 3.57 -12.66
N GLU A 42 4.70 4.22 -12.42
CA GLU A 42 3.44 3.54 -12.16
C GLU A 42 2.93 2.76 -13.37
N GLU A 43 2.97 3.36 -14.57
CA GLU A 43 2.55 2.69 -15.80
C GLU A 43 3.40 1.44 -16.10
N ASP A 44 4.72 1.53 -15.96
CA ASP A 44 5.65 0.40 -16.08
C ASP A 44 5.33 -0.73 -15.09
N LEU A 45 4.97 -0.37 -13.84
CA LEU A 45 4.59 -1.34 -12.81
C LEU A 45 3.28 -2.05 -13.17
N VAL A 46 2.30 -1.33 -13.71
CA VAL A 46 1.02 -1.93 -14.15
C VAL A 46 1.25 -2.87 -15.33
N LEU A 47 2.05 -2.47 -16.32
CA LEU A 47 2.25 -3.22 -17.56
C LEU A 47 3.20 -4.42 -17.41
N GLY A 48 4.22 -4.32 -16.55
CA GLY A 48 5.22 -5.37 -16.36
C GLY A 48 5.16 -6.06 -14.99
N GLY A 49 5.18 -5.29 -13.90
CA GLY A 49 5.42 -5.80 -12.54
C GLY A 49 4.22 -6.48 -11.87
N TYR A 50 3.01 -5.94 -12.05
CA TYR A 50 1.82 -6.41 -11.37
C TYR A 50 1.02 -7.46 -12.14
N ARG A 51 1.10 -7.47 -13.47
CA ARG A 51 0.24 -8.28 -14.35
C ARG A 51 0.15 -9.75 -13.94
N ASP A 52 1.29 -10.35 -13.60
CA ASP A 52 1.36 -11.78 -13.27
C ASP A 52 1.66 -12.06 -11.78
N ARG A 53 1.90 -11.01 -10.97
CA ARG A 53 2.38 -11.16 -9.59
C ARG A 53 1.51 -10.51 -8.53
N LEU A 54 0.51 -9.70 -8.90
CA LEU A 54 -0.30 -8.95 -7.94
C LEU A 54 -0.83 -9.82 -6.79
N VAL A 55 -1.43 -10.97 -7.10
CA VAL A 55 -1.99 -11.87 -6.08
C VAL A 55 -0.89 -12.47 -5.19
N VAL A 56 0.26 -12.78 -5.76
CA VAL A 56 1.41 -13.35 -5.02
C VAL A 56 2.00 -12.29 -4.08
N GLU A 57 2.20 -11.06 -4.55
CA GLU A 57 2.71 -9.95 -3.73
C GLU A 57 1.72 -9.61 -2.58
N LEU A 58 0.41 -9.62 -2.85
CA LEU A 58 -0.60 -9.44 -1.80
C LEU A 58 -0.57 -10.58 -0.77
N ALA A 59 -0.34 -11.83 -1.23
CA ALA A 59 -0.20 -12.97 -0.34
C ALA A 59 1.08 -12.91 0.51
N GLN A 60 2.19 -12.46 -0.06
CA GLN A 60 3.44 -12.23 0.66
C GLN A 60 3.27 -11.13 1.71
N ASN A 61 2.67 -9.99 1.35
CA ASN A 61 2.38 -8.92 2.32
C ASN A 61 1.53 -9.42 3.49
N ALA A 62 0.54 -10.28 3.22
CA ALA A 62 -0.29 -10.89 4.27
C ALA A 62 0.49 -11.90 5.14
N ALA A 63 1.36 -12.70 4.54
CA ALA A 63 2.23 -13.63 5.25
C ALA A 63 3.21 -12.89 6.17
N ASP A 64 3.86 -11.83 5.67
CA ASP A 64 4.78 -11.01 6.45
C ASP A 64 4.08 -10.32 7.62
N ALA A 65 2.86 -9.82 7.40
CA ALA A 65 2.05 -9.23 8.48
C ALA A 65 1.69 -10.28 9.56
N ALA A 66 1.33 -11.50 9.16
CA ALA A 66 1.04 -12.58 10.10
C ALA A 66 2.29 -13.02 10.88
N ALA A 67 3.44 -13.11 10.20
CA ALA A 67 4.73 -13.40 10.82
C ALA A 67 5.12 -12.35 11.87
N ARG A 68 4.96 -11.05 11.55
CA ARG A 68 5.19 -9.96 12.50
C ARG A 68 4.27 -10.02 13.72
N ALA A 69 3.02 -10.46 13.54
CA ALA A 69 2.06 -10.63 14.63
C ALA A 69 2.23 -11.94 15.42
N GLY A 70 3.06 -12.88 14.95
CA GLY A 70 3.22 -14.20 15.58
C GLY A 70 1.96 -15.07 15.53
N VAL A 71 1.10 -14.88 14.54
CA VAL A 71 -0.18 -15.59 14.39
C VAL A 71 -0.24 -16.39 13.09
N PRO A 72 -1.06 -17.47 13.01
CA PRO A 72 -1.35 -18.12 11.74
C PRO A 72 -1.95 -17.13 10.73
N GLY A 73 -1.36 -17.04 9.55
CA GLY A 73 -1.83 -16.15 8.48
C GLY A 73 -3.17 -16.62 7.90
N ARG A 74 -4.14 -15.70 7.82
CA ARG A 74 -5.35 -15.88 7.02
C ARG A 74 -5.45 -14.73 6.03
N LEU A 75 -5.64 -15.06 4.77
CA LEU A 75 -5.88 -14.12 3.68
C LEU A 75 -7.22 -14.45 3.04
N ARG A 76 -8.05 -13.43 2.85
CA ARG A 76 -9.29 -13.49 2.07
C ARG A 76 -9.14 -12.57 0.87
N LEU A 77 -9.32 -13.15 -0.31
CA LEU A 77 -9.43 -12.42 -1.57
C LEU A 77 -10.90 -12.36 -1.98
N THR A 78 -11.36 -11.21 -2.46
CA THR A 78 -12.71 -11.04 -3.01
C THR A 78 -12.62 -10.13 -4.23
N LEU A 79 -13.06 -10.62 -5.38
CA LEU A 79 -13.19 -9.84 -6.61
C LEU A 79 -14.66 -9.55 -6.83
N ARG A 80 -15.04 -8.28 -6.86
CA ARG A 80 -16.42 -7.84 -7.09
C ARG A 80 -16.40 -6.51 -7.85
N ASP A 81 -17.21 -6.41 -8.90
CA ASP A 81 -17.40 -5.17 -9.66
C ASP A 81 -16.07 -4.54 -10.14
N GLY A 82 -15.11 -5.38 -10.55
CA GLY A 82 -13.78 -4.97 -11.00
C GLY A 82 -12.79 -4.61 -9.89
N VAL A 83 -13.17 -4.74 -8.61
CA VAL A 83 -12.33 -4.43 -7.45
C VAL A 83 -11.85 -5.70 -6.78
N LEU A 84 -10.53 -5.91 -6.73
CA LEU A 84 -9.89 -6.95 -5.93
C LEU A 84 -9.61 -6.42 -4.51
N VAL A 85 -10.22 -7.04 -3.51
CA VAL A 85 -10.00 -6.77 -2.10
C VAL A 85 -9.20 -7.91 -1.48
N ALA A 86 -8.09 -7.56 -0.80
CA ALA A 86 -7.28 -8.48 -0.01
C ALA A 86 -7.35 -8.10 1.48
N ALA A 87 -7.91 -8.98 2.30
CA ALA A 87 -8.02 -8.80 3.75
C ALA A 87 -7.22 -9.88 4.49
N ASN A 88 -6.40 -9.50 5.46
CA ASN A 88 -5.60 -10.43 6.25
C ASN A 88 -5.70 -10.18 7.77
N THR A 89 -5.30 -11.16 8.57
CA THR A 89 -5.34 -11.11 10.05
C THR A 89 -3.99 -10.80 10.69
N GLY A 90 -3.03 -10.29 9.91
CA GLY A 90 -1.69 -9.96 10.38
C GLY A 90 -1.62 -8.66 11.19
N ALA A 91 -0.40 -8.25 11.50
CA ALA A 91 -0.13 -7.00 12.21
C ALA A 91 -0.80 -5.80 11.49
N PRO A 92 -1.43 -4.87 12.24
CA PRO A 92 -2.02 -3.67 11.66
C PRO A 92 -0.94 -2.79 11.03
N LEU A 93 -1.35 -1.91 10.10
CA LEU A 93 -0.46 -0.87 9.60
C LEU A 93 -0.06 0.08 10.73
N ASP A 94 1.18 0.53 10.68
CA ASP A 94 1.71 1.65 11.45
C ASP A 94 2.15 2.77 10.51
N ALA A 95 2.58 3.91 11.07
CA ALA A 95 2.99 5.06 10.27
C ALA A 95 4.17 4.73 9.34
N THR A 96 5.14 3.93 9.80
CA THR A 96 6.29 3.49 9.01
C THR A 96 5.89 2.61 7.83
N GLY A 97 4.92 1.71 8.03
CA GLY A 97 4.35 0.87 6.99
C GLY A 97 3.61 1.69 5.94
N VAL A 98 2.82 2.68 6.35
CA VAL A 98 2.12 3.58 5.43
C VAL A 98 3.10 4.46 4.63
N GLU A 99 4.15 4.98 5.26
CA GLU A 99 5.22 5.70 4.57
C GLU A 99 5.89 4.83 3.50
N SER A 100 6.24 3.59 3.85
CA SER A 100 6.87 2.64 2.91
C SER A 100 5.98 2.31 1.71
N LEU A 101 4.65 2.22 1.91
CA LEU A 101 3.68 2.02 0.82
C LEU A 101 3.52 3.26 -0.07
N SER A 102 3.79 4.44 0.47
CA SER A 102 3.58 5.73 -0.22
C SER A 102 4.81 6.20 -1.01
N THR A 103 5.94 5.49 -0.89
CA THR A 103 7.19 5.84 -1.56
C THR A 103 7.55 4.76 -2.59
N LEU A 104 7.12 4.97 -3.84
CA LEU A 104 7.48 4.11 -4.97
C LEU A 104 9.01 4.03 -5.11
N ARG A 105 9.55 2.82 -5.23
CA ARG A 105 10.98 2.53 -5.46
C ARG A 105 11.97 2.96 -4.35
N ALA A 106 11.52 3.59 -3.27
CA ALA A 106 12.37 3.86 -2.10
C ALA A 106 12.50 2.65 -1.14
N SER A 107 11.63 1.65 -1.31
CA SER A 107 11.76 0.40 -0.56
C SER A 107 13.00 -0.35 -1.01
N ALA A 108 14.06 -0.28 -0.21
CA ALA A 108 15.20 -1.19 -0.28
C ALA A 108 14.74 -2.59 0.17
N LYS A 109 13.91 -3.26 -0.63
CA LYS A 109 13.83 -4.72 -0.54
C LYS A 109 15.21 -5.24 -0.95
N ARG A 110 15.98 -5.67 0.05
CA ARG A 110 17.22 -6.43 -0.12
C ARG A 110 16.91 -7.83 -0.61
#